data_AF-A0A8J7XZ75-F1
#
_entry.id   AF-A0A8J7XZ75-F1
#
_cell.length_a   1.000
_cell.length_b   1.000
_cell.length_c   1.000
_cell.angle_alpha   90.00
_cell.angle_beta   90.00
_cell.angle_gamma   90.00
#
_symmetry.space_group_name_H-M   'P 1'
#
loop_
_entity.id
_entity.type
_entity.pdbx_description
1 polymer ?
#
loop_
_entity_poly.entity_id
_entity_poly.type
_entity_poly.pdbx_seq_one_letter_code
_entity_poly.pdbx_strand_id
1 'polypeptide(L)'
;MELTPGMQNLTEYCKSAYEKAETVIHQWGHIQRTTNGAVWFCSILGGTEREQQLAYVSGILHDVVRPTTEEICHAQASAEKALTIIGGYPEFTDSEKHEIYQAIKDHRKPVPWKSPLHQSVYLSDKICEHMGAYLDFRAPAWAGELSHSDFRGLKPVESVLHYYEKVSYKFLTERYPNFVKDLVTYQTGWNRRYVDALKSNEDWAVEMAEKFFYSGRGKEDFEKTLLSFKPEGNQREWVNEMRDYTAGKKFQHFRNLIGATPV
;
A
#
# COMPACT_ATOMS: atom_id res chain seq x y z
N MET A 1 5.23 -20.91 -2.62
CA MET A 1 5.43 -20.55 -1.22
C MET A 1 4.32 -21.12 -0.38
N GLU A 2 4.66 -22.10 0.44
CA GLU A 2 3.79 -22.64 1.48
C GLU A 2 4.01 -21.88 2.80
N LEU A 3 2.95 -21.60 3.56
CA LEU A 3 3.05 -20.98 4.89
C LEU A 3 3.09 -22.06 5.96
N THR A 4 3.99 -21.93 6.93
CA THR A 4 4.03 -22.80 8.10
C THR A 4 2.77 -22.63 8.96
N PRO A 5 2.45 -23.58 9.85
CA PRO A 5 1.34 -23.43 10.80
C PRO A 5 1.45 -22.19 11.69
N GLY A 6 2.66 -21.80 12.12
CA GLY A 6 2.83 -20.58 12.91
C GLY A 6 2.63 -19.31 12.10
N MET A 7 3.06 -19.26 10.83
CA MET A 7 2.74 -18.14 9.93
C MET A 7 1.24 -18.02 9.64
N GLN A 8 0.53 -19.13 9.52
CA GLN A 8 -0.93 -19.15 9.37
C GLN A 8 -1.61 -18.59 10.64
N ASN A 9 -1.18 -19.03 11.83
CA ASN A 9 -1.68 -18.51 13.09
C ASN A 9 -1.43 -16.99 13.23
N LEU A 10 -0.21 -16.55 12.88
CA LEU A 10 0.17 -15.15 12.87
C LEU A 10 -0.70 -14.32 11.91
N THR A 11 -1.03 -14.89 10.75
CA THR A 11 -1.92 -14.24 9.76
C THR A 11 -3.31 -13.99 10.36
N GLU A 12 -3.92 -14.98 11.01
CA GLU A 12 -5.23 -14.83 11.64
C GLU A 12 -5.21 -13.84 12.81
N TYR A 13 -4.12 -13.84 13.59
CA TYR A 13 -3.88 -12.84 14.64
C TYR A 13 -3.84 -11.42 14.05
N CYS A 14 -3.02 -11.20 13.02
CA CYS A 14 -2.88 -9.90 12.37
C CYS A 14 -4.20 -9.45 11.75
N LYS A 15 -4.89 -10.32 11.03
CA LYS A 15 -6.22 -10.03 10.45
C LYS A 15 -7.20 -9.53 11.51
N SER A 16 -7.30 -10.22 12.64
CA SER A 16 -8.16 -9.84 13.76
C SER A 16 -7.76 -8.49 14.38
N ALA A 17 -6.47 -8.14 14.37
CA ALA A 17 -5.98 -6.85 14.84
C ALA A 17 -6.37 -5.71 13.87
N TYR A 18 -6.21 -5.92 12.56
CA TYR A 18 -6.52 -4.92 11.55
C TYR A 18 -8.02 -4.70 11.31
N GLU A 19 -8.88 -5.67 11.62
CA GLU A 19 -10.34 -5.47 11.64
C GLU A 19 -10.76 -4.39 12.64
N LYS A 20 -9.92 -4.12 13.65
CA LYS A 20 -10.13 -3.09 14.69
C LYS A 20 -9.27 -1.84 14.47
N ALA A 21 -8.63 -1.72 13.30
CA ALA A 21 -7.80 -0.56 12.98
C ALA A 21 -8.64 0.73 13.02
N GLU A 22 -8.04 1.81 13.49
CA GLU A 22 -8.71 3.10 13.65
C GLU A 22 -9.10 3.74 12.30
N THR A 23 -8.31 3.41 11.26
CA THR A 23 -8.43 3.92 9.90
C THR A 23 -8.92 2.83 8.96
N VAL A 24 -9.93 3.11 8.13
CA VAL A 24 -10.49 2.12 7.20
C VAL A 24 -9.50 1.83 6.06
N ILE A 25 -8.64 2.79 5.72
CA ILE A 25 -7.65 2.68 4.65
C ILE A 25 -6.43 1.80 5.00
N HIS A 26 -6.23 1.49 6.29
CA HIS A 26 -5.18 0.57 6.76
C HIS A 26 -5.76 -0.71 7.39
N GLN A 27 -7.00 -1.06 7.03
CA GLN A 27 -7.57 -2.36 7.36
C GLN A 27 -6.92 -3.49 6.53
N TRP A 28 -7.34 -4.73 6.82
CA TRP A 28 -6.73 -5.95 6.29
C TRP A 28 -6.55 -5.97 4.76
N GLY A 29 -7.46 -5.38 3.99
CA GLY A 29 -7.35 -5.34 2.52
C GLY A 29 -6.05 -4.67 2.05
N HIS A 30 -5.67 -3.54 2.65
CA HIS A 30 -4.40 -2.87 2.35
C HIS A 30 -3.20 -3.74 2.75
N ILE A 31 -3.24 -4.30 3.97
CA ILE A 31 -2.17 -5.14 4.50
C ILE A 31 -1.93 -6.35 3.61
N GLN A 32 -3.00 -7.01 3.17
CA GLN A 32 -2.94 -8.16 2.29
C GLN A 32 -2.34 -7.80 0.93
N ARG A 33 -2.73 -6.67 0.32
CA ARG A 33 -2.16 -6.25 -0.97
C ARG A 33 -0.69 -5.84 -0.84
N THR A 34 -0.31 -5.11 0.19
CA THR A 34 1.10 -4.80 0.49
C THR A 34 1.90 -6.08 0.70
N THR A 35 1.33 -7.07 1.38
CA THR A 35 1.97 -8.37 1.59
C THR A 35 2.18 -9.11 0.27
N ASN A 36 1.15 -9.20 -0.57
CA ASN A 36 1.25 -9.87 -1.86
C ASN A 36 2.28 -9.21 -2.78
N GLY A 37 2.31 -7.87 -2.81
CA GLY A 37 3.31 -7.13 -3.58
C GLY A 37 4.72 -7.28 -2.99
N ALA A 38 4.89 -7.35 -1.67
CA ALA A 38 6.19 -7.58 -1.04
C ALA A 38 6.75 -8.96 -1.40
N VAL A 39 5.92 -10.01 -1.29
CA VAL A 39 6.29 -11.37 -1.73
C VAL A 39 6.68 -11.38 -3.20
N TRP A 40 5.89 -10.72 -4.05
CA TRP A 40 6.17 -10.61 -5.48
C TRP A 40 7.48 -9.87 -5.76
N PHE A 41 7.73 -8.71 -5.14
CA PHE A 41 8.98 -7.98 -5.27
C PHE A 41 10.18 -8.79 -4.77
N CYS A 42 10.04 -9.49 -3.65
CA CYS A 42 11.08 -10.38 -3.15
C CYS A 42 11.43 -11.46 -4.19
N SER A 43 10.41 -12.11 -4.76
CA SER A 43 10.57 -13.15 -5.78
C SER A 43 11.25 -12.64 -7.06
N ILE A 44 10.75 -11.56 -7.67
CA ILE A 44 11.29 -11.06 -8.96
C ILE A 44 12.71 -10.51 -8.82
N LEU A 45 13.16 -10.20 -7.60
CA LEU A 45 14.50 -9.71 -7.30
C LEU A 45 15.45 -10.83 -6.88
N GLY A 46 15.05 -12.09 -7.08
CA GLY A 46 15.89 -13.26 -6.84
C GLY A 46 15.88 -13.77 -5.41
N GLY A 47 14.94 -13.32 -4.58
CA GLY A 47 14.77 -13.80 -3.21
C GLY A 47 14.36 -15.27 -3.17
N THR A 48 14.98 -16.01 -2.25
CA THR A 48 14.68 -17.41 -1.95
C THR A 48 13.24 -17.60 -1.48
N GLU A 49 12.73 -18.83 -1.48
CA GLU A 49 11.41 -19.13 -0.93
C GLU A 49 11.31 -18.75 0.56
N ARG A 50 12.39 -18.89 1.33
CA ARG A 50 12.42 -18.44 2.72
C ARG A 50 12.37 -16.92 2.83
N GLU A 51 13.11 -16.17 2.01
CA GLU A 51 12.99 -14.71 1.99
C GLU A 51 11.59 -14.24 1.57
N GLN A 52 10.91 -14.97 0.67
CA GLN A 52 9.51 -14.69 0.32
C GLN A 52 8.58 -14.91 1.53
N GLN A 53 8.79 -15.96 2.33
CA GLN A 53 8.05 -16.18 3.58
C GLN A 53 8.30 -15.04 4.58
N LEU A 54 9.55 -14.59 4.72
CA LEU A 54 9.88 -13.46 5.59
C LEU A 54 9.27 -12.15 5.05
N ALA A 55 9.24 -11.95 3.73
CA ALA A 55 8.59 -10.80 3.11
C ALA A 55 7.07 -10.82 3.35
N TYR A 56 6.47 -12.01 3.34
CA TYR A 56 5.08 -12.19 3.74
C TYR A 56 4.85 -11.74 5.20
N VAL A 57 5.69 -12.23 6.13
CA VAL A 57 5.61 -11.86 7.56
C VAL A 57 5.83 -10.36 7.78
N SER A 58 6.82 -9.77 7.11
CA SER A 58 7.05 -8.32 7.13
C SER A 58 5.85 -7.56 6.59
N GLY A 59 5.24 -8.01 5.50
CA GLY A 59 4.06 -7.42 4.90
C GLY A 59 2.86 -7.40 5.85
N ILE A 60 2.54 -8.52 6.51
CA ILE A 60 1.39 -8.57 7.43
C ILE A 60 1.61 -7.83 8.75
N LEU A 61 2.84 -7.41 9.06
CA LEU A 61 3.20 -6.70 10.29
C LEU A 61 3.60 -5.24 10.07
N HIS A 62 3.80 -4.78 8.83
CA HIS A 62 4.48 -3.50 8.56
C HIS A 62 3.79 -2.28 9.18
N ASP A 63 2.47 -2.34 9.31
CA ASP A 63 1.59 -1.28 9.81
C ASP A 63 0.84 -1.70 11.08
N VAL A 64 1.36 -2.66 11.86
CA VAL A 64 0.65 -3.21 13.05
C VAL A 64 0.41 -2.16 14.13
N VAL A 65 1.16 -1.06 14.09
CA VAL A 65 0.91 0.16 14.88
C VAL A 65 0.62 1.31 13.92
N ARG A 66 -0.66 1.68 13.77
CA ARG A 66 -1.10 2.71 12.82
C ARG A 66 -2.17 3.65 13.43
N PRO A 67 -1.77 4.61 14.27
CA PRO A 67 -2.70 5.63 14.78
C PRO A 67 -3.09 6.61 13.66
N THR A 68 -4.26 7.23 13.77
CA THR A 68 -4.70 8.26 12.80
C THR A 68 -3.75 9.46 12.77
N THR A 69 -3.18 9.83 13.92
CA THR A 69 -2.18 10.90 14.05
C THR A 69 -0.83 10.33 14.49
N GLU A 70 0.23 10.58 13.71
CA GLU A 70 1.58 10.10 14.01
C GLU A 70 2.33 11.09 14.92
N GLU A 71 2.30 10.87 16.23
CA GLU A 71 3.28 11.50 17.16
C GLU A 71 4.60 10.73 17.19
N ILE A 72 4.53 9.41 16.96
CA ILE A 72 5.66 8.49 16.88
C ILE A 72 5.70 7.90 15.48
N CYS A 73 6.91 7.68 14.96
CA CYS A 73 7.09 7.03 13.66
C CYS A 73 6.50 5.61 13.67
N HIS A 74 5.39 5.42 12.94
CA HIS A 74 4.68 4.15 12.87
C HIS A 74 5.56 2.98 12.41
N ALA A 75 6.53 3.21 11.52
CA ALA A 75 7.39 2.15 11.02
C ALA A 75 8.37 1.63 12.09
N GLN A 76 8.92 2.53 12.91
CA GLN A 76 9.74 2.13 14.05
C GLN A 76 8.90 1.39 15.09
N ALA A 77 7.74 1.95 15.45
CA ALA A 77 6.83 1.34 16.43
C ALA A 77 6.30 -0.02 15.96
N SER A 78 5.97 -0.15 14.67
CA SER A 78 5.52 -1.41 14.06
C SER A 78 6.64 -2.44 14.01
N ALA A 79 7.89 -2.04 13.73
CA ALA A 79 9.03 -2.94 13.75
C ALA A 79 9.30 -3.50 15.17
N GLU A 80 9.25 -2.64 16.20
CA GLU A 80 9.40 -3.06 17.60
C GLU A 80 8.25 -3.96 18.07
N LYS A 81 7.01 -3.61 17.68
CA LYS A 81 5.85 -4.44 17.97
C LYS A 81 5.92 -5.79 17.24
N ALA A 82 6.38 -5.79 16.00
CA ALA A 82 6.60 -7.00 15.21
C ALA A 82 7.58 -7.94 15.90
N LEU A 83 8.74 -7.45 16.37
CA LEU A 83 9.70 -8.25 17.14
C LEU A 83 9.07 -8.89 18.39
N THR A 84 8.24 -8.13 19.10
CA THR A 84 7.52 -8.65 20.28
C THR A 84 6.55 -9.76 19.89
N ILE A 85 5.81 -9.60 18.79
CA ILE A 85 4.84 -10.60 18.30
C ILE A 85 5.58 -11.87 17.85
N ILE A 86 6.56 -11.75 16.97
CA ILE A 86 7.29 -12.90 16.40
C ILE A 86 8.25 -13.55 17.40
N GLY A 87 8.54 -12.90 18.53
CA GLY A 87 9.27 -13.50 19.65
C GLY A 87 8.59 -14.74 20.24
N GLY A 88 7.26 -14.86 20.08
CA GLY A 88 6.49 -16.04 20.47
C GLY A 88 6.52 -17.21 19.47
N TYR A 89 7.22 -17.06 18.34
CA TYR A 89 7.20 -18.03 17.24
C TYR A 89 8.60 -18.65 17.05
N PRO A 90 8.80 -19.91 17.50
CA PRO A 90 10.15 -20.53 17.54
C PRO A 90 10.72 -20.87 16.15
N GLU A 91 9.89 -20.85 15.11
CA GLU A 91 10.29 -21.11 13.72
C GLU A 91 11.10 -19.97 13.07
N PHE A 92 11.16 -18.79 13.70
CA PHE A 92 12.00 -17.70 13.25
C PHE A 92 13.28 -17.66 14.07
N THR A 93 14.41 -17.73 13.38
CA THR A 93 15.72 -17.49 13.98
C THR A 93 15.88 -16.01 14.34
N ASP A 94 16.81 -15.68 15.24
CA ASP A 94 17.04 -14.29 15.61
C ASP A 94 17.54 -13.42 14.43
N SER A 95 18.27 -14.03 13.48
CA SER A 95 18.66 -13.37 12.23
C SER A 95 17.44 -13.00 11.39
N GLU A 96 16.50 -13.92 11.20
CA GLU A 96 15.28 -13.69 10.42
C GLU A 96 14.36 -12.65 11.08
N LYS A 97 14.24 -12.69 12.42
CA LYS A 97 13.52 -11.66 13.17
C LYS A 97 14.14 -10.27 12.95
N HIS A 98 15.46 -10.20 12.89
CA HIS A 98 16.17 -8.95 12.59
C HIS A 98 15.93 -8.48 11.15
N GLU A 99 15.91 -9.37 10.17
CA GLU A 99 15.60 -9.04 8.78
C GLU A 99 14.17 -8.51 8.63
N ILE A 100 13.19 -9.17 9.27
CA ILE A 100 11.80 -8.71 9.33
C ILE A 100 11.73 -7.31 9.94
N TYR A 101 12.41 -7.11 11.07
CA TYR A 101 12.48 -5.81 11.74
C TYR A 101 13.03 -4.72 10.81
N GLN A 102 14.13 -4.98 10.10
CA GLN A 102 14.74 -4.00 9.20
C GLN A 102 13.82 -3.67 8.03
N ALA A 103 13.20 -4.68 7.42
CA ALA A 103 12.25 -4.48 6.32
C ALA A 103 11.06 -3.60 6.73
N ILE A 104 10.51 -3.82 7.93
CA ILE A 104 9.41 -3.00 8.46
C ILE A 104 9.89 -1.61 8.84
N LYS A 105 11.00 -1.49 9.57
CA LYS A 105 11.50 -0.19 10.04
C LYS A 105 11.79 0.79 8.90
N ASP A 106 12.37 0.28 7.82
CA ASP A 106 12.86 1.11 6.72
C ASP A 106 11.80 1.31 5.62
N HIS A 107 10.60 0.72 5.72
CA HIS A 107 9.62 0.72 4.62
C HIS A 107 9.05 2.11 4.24
N ARG A 108 9.33 3.18 5.00
CA ARG A 108 8.79 4.52 4.72
C ARG A 108 9.57 5.29 3.65
N LYS A 109 10.87 5.05 3.54
CA LYS A 109 11.79 5.90 2.78
C LYS A 109 12.81 5.01 2.04
N PRO A 110 13.31 5.45 0.88
CA PRO A 110 14.39 4.73 0.23
C PRO A 110 15.62 4.72 1.15
N VAL A 111 16.21 3.54 1.29
CA VAL A 111 17.47 3.31 2.02
C VAL A 111 18.42 2.49 1.14
N PRO A 112 19.73 2.44 1.45
CA PRO A 112 20.66 1.61 0.70
C PRO A 112 20.18 0.16 0.62
N TRP A 113 20.19 -0.39 -0.59
CA TRP A 113 19.78 -1.76 -0.87
C TRP A 113 20.66 -2.77 -0.14
N LYS A 114 20.06 -3.68 0.64
CA LYS A 114 20.78 -4.77 1.32
C LYS A 114 20.42 -6.15 0.75
N SER A 115 19.13 -6.43 0.58
CA SER A 115 18.61 -7.71 0.09
C SER A 115 17.23 -7.54 -0.56
N PRO A 116 16.78 -8.52 -1.37
CA PRO A 116 15.40 -8.56 -1.88
C PRO A 116 14.34 -8.41 -0.79
N LEU A 117 14.52 -9.10 0.34
CA LEU A 117 13.62 -8.99 1.50
C LEU A 117 13.57 -7.56 2.06
N HIS A 118 14.73 -6.93 2.30
CA HIS A 118 14.82 -5.63 2.99
C HIS A 118 14.00 -4.52 2.31
N GLN A 119 13.93 -4.51 0.98
CA GLN A 119 13.23 -3.48 0.22
C GLN A 119 11.83 -3.89 -0.26
N SER A 120 11.46 -5.16 -0.12
CA SER A 120 10.20 -5.69 -0.64
C SER A 120 8.96 -4.93 -0.16
N VAL A 121 8.88 -4.64 1.14
CA VAL A 121 7.76 -3.90 1.74
C VAL A 121 7.74 -2.44 1.29
N TYR A 122 8.91 -1.78 1.25
CA TYR A 122 9.02 -0.40 0.74
C TYR A 122 8.48 -0.29 -0.69
N LEU A 123 8.98 -1.16 -1.59
CA LEU A 123 8.57 -1.13 -2.99
C LEU A 123 7.08 -1.44 -3.13
N SER A 124 6.57 -2.43 -2.41
CA SER A 124 5.15 -2.79 -2.46
C SER A 124 4.25 -1.67 -1.96
N ASP A 125 4.50 -1.15 -0.76
CA ASP A 125 3.67 -0.11 -0.18
C ASP A 125 3.73 1.18 -1.02
N LYS A 126 4.92 1.58 -1.48
CA LYS A 126 5.08 2.85 -2.21
C LYS A 126 4.64 2.78 -3.67
N ILE A 127 4.89 1.69 -4.38
CA ILE A 127 4.62 1.60 -5.82
C ILE A 127 3.24 0.99 -6.09
N CYS A 128 2.82 -0.02 -5.34
CA CYS A 128 1.57 -0.72 -5.61
C CYS A 128 0.37 -0.14 -4.85
N GLU A 129 0.58 0.36 -3.61
CA GLU A 129 -0.50 0.88 -2.75
C GLU A 129 -0.51 2.41 -2.62
N HIS A 130 0.60 3.08 -2.96
CA HIS A 130 0.74 4.54 -2.91
C HIS A 130 0.99 5.17 -4.29
N MET A 131 0.62 4.48 -5.37
CA MET A 131 0.54 5.00 -6.75
C MET A 131 -0.52 4.22 -7.55
N GLY A 132 -0.71 4.60 -8.81
CA GLY A 132 -1.60 3.89 -9.73
C GLY A 132 -3.06 4.27 -9.59
N ALA A 133 -3.89 3.73 -10.47
CA ALA A 133 -5.33 3.99 -10.46
C ALA A 133 -5.98 3.65 -9.10
N TYR A 134 -5.46 2.64 -8.38
CA TYR A 134 -5.96 2.27 -7.06
C TYR A 134 -5.78 3.40 -6.02
N LEU A 135 -4.66 4.13 -6.06
CA LEU A 135 -4.48 5.30 -5.18
C LEU A 135 -5.55 6.35 -5.42
N ASP A 136 -6.04 6.52 -6.65
CA ASP A 136 -7.06 7.53 -6.99
C ASP A 136 -8.43 7.26 -6.33
N PHE A 137 -8.65 6.04 -5.82
CA PHE A 137 -9.78 5.69 -4.95
C PHE A 137 -9.43 5.79 -3.46
N ARG A 138 -8.21 5.37 -3.10
CA ARG A 138 -7.72 5.33 -1.71
C ARG A 138 -7.46 6.73 -1.14
N ALA A 139 -6.87 7.62 -1.94
CA ALA A 139 -6.48 8.97 -1.53
C ALA A 139 -7.69 9.85 -1.15
N PRO A 140 -8.80 9.88 -1.92
CA PRO A 140 -10.00 10.59 -1.48
C PRO A 140 -10.57 10.07 -0.16
N ALA A 141 -10.66 8.75 0.02
CA ALA A 141 -11.17 8.17 1.26
C ALA A 141 -10.27 8.48 2.46
N TRP A 142 -8.95 8.43 2.28
CA TRP A 142 -8.01 8.87 3.30
C TRP A 142 -8.14 10.36 3.63
N ALA A 143 -8.29 11.22 2.62
CA ALA A 143 -8.55 12.64 2.83
C ALA A 143 -9.87 12.87 3.60
N GLY A 144 -10.88 12.02 3.37
CA GLY A 144 -12.13 11.98 4.11
C GLY A 144 -11.94 11.68 5.59
N GLU A 145 -11.15 10.66 5.94
CA GLU A 145 -10.80 10.36 7.34
C GLU A 145 -10.10 11.54 8.01
N LEU A 146 -9.14 12.16 7.31
CA LEU A 146 -8.38 13.32 7.78
C LEU A 146 -9.21 14.61 7.89
N SER A 147 -10.43 14.65 7.34
CA SER A 147 -11.30 15.83 7.43
C SER A 147 -11.73 16.17 8.86
N HIS A 148 -11.56 15.24 9.81
CA HIS A 148 -11.79 15.47 11.24
C HIS A 148 -10.55 16.02 11.97
N SER A 149 -9.37 15.98 11.33
CA SER A 149 -8.08 16.40 11.88
C SER A 149 -7.34 17.35 10.91
N ASP A 150 -6.35 16.83 10.17
CA ASP A 150 -5.38 17.60 9.40
C ASP A 150 -5.99 18.40 8.24
N PHE A 151 -7.14 17.94 7.72
CA PHE A 151 -7.84 18.54 6.57
C PHE A 151 -9.16 19.20 6.97
N ARG A 152 -9.34 19.52 8.26
CA ARG A 152 -10.56 20.14 8.76
C ARG A 152 -10.88 21.44 8.00
N GLY A 153 -12.11 21.51 7.48
CA GLY A 153 -12.65 22.70 6.81
C GLY A 153 -12.40 22.75 5.29
N LEU A 154 -11.58 21.84 4.73
CA LEU A 154 -11.41 21.72 3.29
C LEU A 154 -12.59 20.99 2.66
N LYS A 155 -12.97 21.39 1.44
CA LYS A 155 -13.95 20.65 0.63
C LYS A 155 -13.34 19.33 0.12
N PRO A 156 -14.16 18.37 -0.37
CA PRO A 156 -13.64 17.09 -0.84
C PRO A 156 -12.51 17.22 -1.85
N VAL A 157 -12.74 17.90 -2.98
CA VAL A 157 -11.73 18.08 -4.04
C VAL A 157 -10.47 18.80 -3.53
N GLU A 158 -10.63 19.86 -2.73
CA GLU A 158 -9.51 20.60 -2.11
C GLU A 158 -8.67 19.68 -1.21
N SER A 159 -9.31 18.82 -0.42
CA SER A 159 -8.65 17.86 0.47
C SER A 159 -7.85 16.81 -0.32
N VAL A 160 -8.43 16.32 -1.43
CA VAL A 160 -7.75 15.35 -2.30
C VAL A 160 -6.54 15.99 -2.98
N LEU A 161 -6.69 17.19 -3.54
CA LEU A 161 -5.58 17.91 -4.17
C LEU A 161 -4.47 18.24 -3.17
N HIS A 162 -4.83 18.70 -1.96
CA HIS A 162 -3.88 18.95 -0.87
C HIS A 162 -3.12 17.69 -0.45
N TYR A 163 -3.80 16.54 -0.42
CA TYR A 163 -3.13 15.26 -0.21
C TYR A 163 -2.07 14.97 -1.29
N TYR A 164 -2.45 15.06 -2.57
CA TYR A 164 -1.53 14.81 -3.67
C TYR A 164 -0.34 15.78 -3.67
N GLU A 165 -0.56 17.04 -3.31
CA GLU A 165 0.53 18.01 -3.13
C GLU A 165 1.52 17.54 -2.06
N LYS A 166 1.01 17.17 -0.87
CA LYS A 166 1.83 16.68 0.25
C LYS A 166 2.62 15.40 -0.08
N VAL A 167 2.08 14.51 -0.92
CA VAL A 167 2.72 13.23 -1.26
C VAL A 167 3.42 13.20 -2.61
N SER A 168 3.37 14.29 -3.38
CA SER A 168 3.93 14.40 -4.74
C SER A 168 5.40 13.97 -4.83
N TYR A 169 6.19 14.26 -3.80
CA TYR A 169 7.60 13.85 -3.68
C TYR A 169 7.81 12.32 -3.71
N LYS A 170 6.75 11.52 -3.49
CA LYS A 170 6.80 10.06 -3.61
C LYS A 170 6.69 9.58 -5.06
N PHE A 171 6.20 10.40 -5.98
CA PHE A 171 6.04 10.07 -7.40
C PHE A 171 7.30 10.35 -8.24
N LEU A 172 8.35 10.85 -7.57
CA LEU A 172 9.65 11.16 -8.17
C LEU A 172 10.39 9.88 -8.49
N THR A 173 10.51 9.56 -9.79
CA THR A 173 11.11 8.32 -10.30
C THR A 173 12.56 8.10 -9.83
N GLU A 174 13.31 9.18 -9.66
CA GLU A 174 14.72 9.19 -9.23
C GLU A 174 14.92 8.73 -7.78
N ARG A 175 13.84 8.61 -7.00
CA ARG A 175 13.90 8.10 -5.63
C ARG A 175 13.86 6.58 -5.56
N TYR A 176 13.57 5.92 -6.68
CA TYR A 176 13.47 4.47 -6.77
C TYR A 176 14.67 3.89 -7.52
N PRO A 177 15.01 2.62 -7.27
CA PRO A 177 15.99 1.92 -8.09
C PRO A 177 15.63 1.97 -9.58
N ASN A 178 16.64 2.09 -10.45
CA ASN A 178 16.42 2.23 -11.89
C ASN A 178 15.59 1.09 -12.50
N PHE A 179 15.67 -0.13 -11.96
CA PHE A 179 14.95 -1.29 -12.48
C PHE A 179 13.43 -1.21 -12.33
N VAL A 180 12.88 -0.35 -11.44
CA VAL A 180 11.43 -0.12 -11.33
C VAL A 180 10.98 1.16 -12.04
N LYS A 181 11.86 1.88 -12.73
CA LYS A 181 11.55 3.22 -13.26
C LYS A 181 10.33 3.25 -14.18
N ASP A 182 10.21 2.26 -15.07
CA ASP A 182 9.10 2.17 -16.00
C ASP A 182 7.79 1.80 -15.29
N LEU A 183 7.86 0.94 -14.27
CA LEU A 183 6.72 0.65 -13.40
C LEU A 183 6.26 1.89 -12.62
N VAL A 184 7.19 2.66 -12.05
CA VAL A 184 6.86 3.91 -11.34
C VAL A 184 6.26 4.93 -12.31
N THR A 185 6.81 5.03 -13.52
CA THR A 185 6.28 5.94 -14.56
C THR A 185 4.87 5.54 -14.98
N TYR A 186 4.62 4.24 -15.16
CA TYR A 186 3.30 3.70 -15.42
C TYR A 186 2.30 4.05 -14.31
N GLN A 187 2.64 3.75 -13.06
CA GLN A 187 1.76 3.96 -11.91
C GLN A 187 1.47 5.45 -11.68
N THR A 188 2.49 6.30 -11.75
CA THR A 188 2.33 7.76 -11.56
C THR A 188 1.58 8.43 -12.72
N GLY A 189 1.58 7.83 -13.91
CA GLY A 189 0.79 8.30 -15.05
C GLY A 189 -0.71 8.33 -14.76
N TRP A 190 -1.24 7.32 -14.07
CA TRP A 190 -2.63 7.30 -13.62
C TRP A 190 -2.96 8.47 -12.69
N ASN A 191 -2.13 8.65 -11.66
CA ASN A 191 -2.36 9.69 -10.66
C ASN A 191 -2.28 11.09 -11.26
N ARG A 192 -1.34 11.34 -12.19
CA ARG A 192 -1.23 12.62 -12.90
C ARG A 192 -2.50 12.93 -13.69
N ARG A 193 -2.97 11.96 -14.50
CA ARG A 193 -4.21 12.11 -15.28
C ARG A 193 -5.42 12.41 -14.38
N TYR A 194 -5.53 11.73 -13.25
CA TYR A 194 -6.63 11.97 -12.31
C TYR A 194 -6.54 13.34 -11.64
N VAL A 195 -5.35 13.74 -11.18
CA VAL A 195 -5.12 15.07 -10.58
C VAL A 195 -5.40 16.19 -11.59
N ASP A 196 -5.00 16.02 -12.85
CA ASP A 196 -5.27 17.01 -13.90
C ASP A 196 -6.77 17.13 -14.21
N ALA A 197 -7.50 16.00 -14.21
CA ALA A 197 -8.96 16.00 -14.33
C ALA A 197 -9.65 16.69 -13.15
N LEU A 198 -9.18 16.46 -11.91
CA LEU A 198 -9.68 17.16 -10.72
C LEU A 198 -9.42 18.68 -10.79
N LYS A 199 -8.22 19.09 -11.20
CA LYS A 199 -7.88 20.52 -11.38
C LYS A 199 -8.71 21.19 -12.48
N SER A 200 -9.11 20.42 -13.48
CA SER A 200 -9.96 20.88 -14.57
C SER A 200 -11.46 20.80 -14.23
N ASN A 201 -11.82 20.37 -13.02
CA ASN A 201 -13.19 20.12 -12.57
C ASN A 201 -13.99 19.22 -13.53
N GLU A 202 -13.36 18.17 -14.05
CA GLU A 202 -14.10 17.18 -14.84
C GLU A 202 -15.07 16.41 -13.95
N ASP A 203 -16.36 16.41 -14.31
CA ASP A 203 -17.45 15.86 -13.50
C ASP A 203 -17.17 14.44 -12.99
N TRP A 204 -16.70 13.56 -13.89
CA TRP A 204 -16.42 12.16 -13.56
C TRP A 204 -15.37 12.01 -12.45
N ALA A 205 -14.37 12.90 -12.40
CA ALA A 205 -13.27 12.86 -11.43
C ALA A 205 -13.73 13.45 -10.09
N VAL A 206 -14.49 14.55 -10.13
CA VAL A 206 -15.08 15.19 -8.95
C VAL A 206 -16.04 14.22 -8.24
N GLU A 207 -16.95 13.58 -8.99
CA GLU A 207 -17.88 12.59 -8.43
C GLU A 207 -17.16 11.42 -7.76
N MET A 208 -16.10 10.92 -8.40
CA MET A 208 -15.28 9.85 -7.82
C MET A 208 -14.59 10.32 -6.53
N ALA A 209 -13.97 11.50 -6.53
CA ALA A 209 -13.33 12.06 -5.35
C ALA A 209 -14.33 12.26 -4.20
N GLU A 210 -15.48 12.87 -4.46
CA GLU A 210 -16.51 13.13 -3.45
C GLU A 210 -17.05 11.86 -2.85
N LYS A 211 -17.41 10.87 -3.68
CA LYS A 211 -17.95 9.60 -3.20
C LYS A 211 -17.01 8.91 -2.22
N PHE A 212 -15.75 8.77 -2.59
CA PHE A 212 -14.78 8.09 -1.74
C PHE A 212 -14.38 8.95 -0.53
N PHE A 213 -14.32 10.28 -0.67
CA PHE A 213 -14.13 11.20 0.45
C PHE A 213 -15.22 11.04 1.51
N TYR A 214 -16.50 11.05 1.12
CA TYR A 214 -17.60 10.91 2.09
C TYR A 214 -17.63 9.52 2.71
N SER A 215 -17.30 8.48 1.94
CA SER A 215 -17.16 7.11 2.46
C SER A 215 -16.09 7.03 3.56
N GLY A 216 -14.90 7.59 3.30
CA GLY A 216 -13.82 7.66 4.30
C GLY A 216 -14.17 8.54 5.51
N ARG A 217 -14.81 9.69 5.28
CA ARG A 217 -15.28 10.57 6.36
C ARG A 217 -16.29 9.89 7.28
N GLY A 218 -17.14 9.02 6.72
CA GLY A 218 -18.11 8.19 7.42
C GLY A 218 -17.54 6.91 8.03
N LYS A 219 -16.24 6.62 7.81
CA LYS A 219 -15.58 5.36 8.19
C LYS A 219 -16.31 4.13 7.67
N GLU A 220 -16.79 4.19 6.43
CA GLU A 220 -17.38 3.03 5.76
C GLU A 220 -16.29 2.00 5.40
N ASP A 221 -16.71 0.75 5.19
CA ASP A 221 -15.83 -0.33 4.75
C ASP A 221 -15.32 -0.03 3.32
N PHE A 222 -14.04 0.35 3.21
CA PHE A 222 -13.43 0.79 1.96
C PHE A 222 -13.49 -0.28 0.87
N GLU A 223 -13.26 -1.56 1.21
CA GLU A 223 -13.30 -2.65 0.24
C GLU A 223 -14.72 -2.83 -0.33
N LYS A 224 -15.75 -2.77 0.53
CA LYS A 224 -17.15 -2.82 0.07
C LYS A 224 -17.52 -1.62 -0.79
N THR A 225 -17.07 -0.42 -0.42
CA THR A 225 -17.29 0.80 -1.23
C THR A 225 -16.64 0.65 -2.60
N LEU A 226 -15.40 0.18 -2.64
CA LEU A 226 -14.63 -0.02 -3.87
C LEU A 226 -15.30 -1.05 -4.81
N LEU A 227 -15.73 -2.19 -4.26
CA LEU A 227 -16.38 -3.27 -5.04
C LEU A 227 -17.77 -2.87 -5.56
N SER A 228 -18.53 -2.13 -4.75
CA SER A 228 -19.89 -1.70 -5.11
C SER A 228 -19.93 -0.46 -6.02
N PHE A 229 -18.78 0.19 -6.25
CA PHE A 229 -18.70 1.34 -7.14
C PHE A 229 -19.07 0.97 -8.59
N LYS A 230 -20.06 1.69 -9.13
CA LYS A 230 -20.57 1.53 -10.49
C LYS A 230 -20.05 2.71 -11.33
N PRO A 231 -19.04 2.50 -12.18
CA PRO A 231 -18.43 3.59 -12.94
C PRO A 231 -19.29 4.04 -14.13
N GLU A 232 -19.30 5.34 -14.35
CA GLU A 232 -19.90 5.99 -15.51
C GLU A 232 -18.84 6.75 -16.33
N GLY A 233 -19.08 6.88 -17.64
CA GLY A 233 -18.14 7.57 -18.56
C GLY A 233 -16.69 7.10 -18.41
N ASN A 234 -15.80 8.06 -18.16
CA ASN A 234 -14.35 7.85 -18.04
C ASN A 234 -13.94 7.09 -16.76
N GLN A 235 -14.80 7.02 -15.72
CA GLN A 235 -14.51 6.27 -14.49
C GLN A 235 -14.27 4.77 -14.78
N ARG A 236 -14.82 4.24 -15.88
CA ARG A 236 -14.70 2.82 -16.26
C ARG A 236 -13.25 2.41 -16.45
N GLU A 237 -12.42 3.31 -17.00
CA GLU A 237 -11.01 3.05 -17.22
C GLU A 237 -10.27 2.84 -15.88
N TRP A 238 -10.44 3.78 -14.94
CA TRP A 238 -9.84 3.70 -13.60
C TRP A 238 -10.32 2.49 -12.81
N VAL A 239 -11.62 2.19 -12.87
CA VAL A 239 -12.19 1.04 -12.16
C VAL A 239 -11.67 -0.28 -12.72
N ASN A 240 -11.53 -0.40 -14.05
CA ASN A 240 -10.98 -1.61 -14.66
C ASN A 240 -9.53 -1.83 -14.25
N GLU A 241 -8.70 -0.78 -14.34
CA GLU A 241 -7.30 -0.85 -13.92
C GLU A 241 -7.17 -1.24 -12.43
N MET A 242 -7.92 -0.58 -11.56
CA MET A 242 -7.94 -0.86 -10.13
C MET A 242 -8.43 -2.29 -9.83
N ARG A 243 -9.49 -2.77 -10.51
CA ARG A 243 -10.02 -4.13 -10.32
C ARG A 243 -9.03 -5.19 -10.78
N ASP A 244 -8.35 -4.97 -11.90
CA ASP A 244 -7.34 -5.90 -12.37
C ASP A 244 -6.13 -5.92 -11.43
N TYR A 245 -5.76 -4.78 -10.82
CA TYR A 245 -4.72 -4.73 -9.79
C TYR A 245 -5.13 -5.49 -8.53
N THR A 246 -6.30 -5.20 -7.98
CA THR A 246 -6.80 -5.83 -6.74
C THR A 246 -7.04 -7.33 -6.91
N ALA A 247 -7.36 -7.79 -8.12
CA ALA A 247 -7.46 -9.20 -8.48
C ALA A 247 -6.10 -9.87 -8.81
N GLY A 248 -4.98 -9.13 -8.70
CA GLY A 248 -3.63 -9.63 -8.96
C GLY A 248 -3.25 -9.81 -10.43
N LYS A 249 -4.13 -9.48 -11.38
CA LYS A 249 -3.88 -9.66 -12.83
C LYS A 249 -2.78 -8.74 -13.36
N LYS A 250 -2.56 -7.59 -12.71
CA LYS A 250 -1.56 -6.60 -13.13
C LYS A 250 -0.12 -7.02 -12.83
N PHE A 251 0.13 -7.97 -11.93
CA PHE A 251 1.51 -8.37 -11.57
C PHE A 251 2.32 -8.89 -12.75
N GLN A 252 1.70 -9.56 -13.73
CA GLN A 252 2.40 -9.97 -14.94
C GLN A 252 2.78 -8.77 -15.82
N HIS A 253 1.90 -7.77 -15.94
CA HIS A 253 2.22 -6.53 -16.65
C HIS A 253 3.33 -5.76 -15.93
N PHE A 254 3.28 -5.66 -14.60
CA PHE A 254 4.32 -5.01 -13.80
C PHE A 254 5.68 -5.71 -13.93
N ARG A 255 5.70 -7.04 -14.01
CA ARG A 255 6.92 -7.80 -14.27
C ARG A 255 7.55 -7.41 -15.61
N ASN A 256 6.73 -7.28 -16.66
CA ASN A 256 7.20 -6.87 -17.98
C ASN A 256 7.81 -5.45 -17.94
N LEU A 257 7.23 -4.54 -17.16
CA LEU A 257 7.76 -3.18 -16.98
C LEU A 257 9.08 -3.15 -16.20
N ILE A 258 9.33 -4.12 -15.32
CA ILE A 258 10.61 -4.24 -14.59
C ILE A 258 11.70 -4.88 -15.47
N GLY A 259 11.32 -5.55 -16.56
CA GLY A 259 12.25 -6.28 -17.40
C GLY A 259 12.83 -7.54 -16.73
N ALA A 260 12.16 -8.07 -15.71
CA ALA A 260 12.57 -9.31 -15.06
C ALA A 260 12.21 -10.53 -15.92
N THR A 261 13.22 -11.30 -16.33
CA THR A 261 13.04 -12.60 -16.99
C THR A 261 12.32 -13.56 -16.02
N PRO A 262 11.39 -14.43 -16.48
CA PRO A 262 10.81 -15.45 -15.62
C PRO A 262 11.91 -16.30 -14.98
N VAL A 263 11.86 -16.45 -13.65
CA VAL A 263 12.63 -17.47 -12.92
C VAL A 263 11.89 -18.80 -13.02
#